data_AF-A0A1F3M4T3-F1
#
_entry.id   AF-A0A1F3M4T3-F1
#
_cell.length_a   1.000
_cell.length_b   1.000
_cell.length_c   1.000
_cell.angle_alpha   90.00
_cell.angle_beta   90.00
_cell.angle_gamma   90.00
#
_symmetry.space_group_name_H-M   'P 1'
#
loop_
_entity.id
_entity.type
_entity.pdbx_description
1 polymer ?
#
loop_
_entity_poly.entity_id
_entity_poly.type
_entity_poly.pdbx_seq_one_letter_code
_entity_poly.pdbx_strand_id
1 'polypeptide(L)'
;MKLRVIYKGKYNAGVLWRDENGYHFEYEDDFISNENTFPISVNMPKSQKRVDSEKLFSNFQSMLSEGYNRELQCKALGIDLSDDWSLLMYTCEKDTIGAITLKRMEE
;
A
#
# COMPACT_ATOMS: atom_id res chain seq x y z
N MET A 1 6.90 8.89 7.04
CA MET A 1 6.62 7.49 7.43
C MET A 1 6.47 6.64 6.18
N LYS A 2 7.08 5.45 6.16
CA LYS A 2 7.14 4.57 4.99
C LYS A 2 6.53 3.20 5.31
N LEU A 3 5.97 2.56 4.29
CA LEU A 3 5.39 1.22 4.35
C LEU A 3 6.15 0.31 3.40
N ARG A 4 6.57 -0.85 3.89
CA ARG A 4 7.07 -1.93 3.06
C ARG A 4 5.90 -2.70 2.46
N VAL A 5 5.90 -2.86 1.15
CA VAL A 5 4.92 -3.66 0.41
C VAL A 5 5.47 -5.07 0.24
N ILE A 6 4.76 -6.06 0.76
CA ILE A 6 5.14 -7.47 0.70
C ILE A 6 4.17 -8.21 -0.21
N TYR A 7 4.71 -8.87 -1.23
CA TYR A 7 3.96 -9.68 -2.19
C TYR A 7 3.95 -11.15 -1.78
N LYS A 8 2.74 -11.74 -1.73
CA LYS A 8 2.44 -13.13 -1.33
C LYS A 8 3.10 -13.53 0.00
N GLY A 9 3.23 -12.59 0.93
CA GLY A 9 3.87 -12.80 2.23
C GLY A 9 5.37 -13.16 2.17
N LYS A 10 6.00 -13.10 0.99
CA LYS A 10 7.36 -13.63 0.78
C LYS A 10 8.32 -12.62 0.16
N TYR A 11 7.87 -11.87 -0.85
CA TYR A 11 8.75 -11.02 -1.65
C TYR A 11 8.58 -9.57 -1.25
N ASN A 12 9.67 -8.88 -0.91
CA ASN A 12 9.63 -7.43 -0.73
C ASN A 12 9.42 -6.80 -2.10
N ALA A 13 8.25 -6.23 -2.33
CA ALA A 13 7.92 -5.63 -3.60
C ALA A 13 8.48 -4.23 -3.75
N GLY A 14 8.47 -3.46 -2.68
CA GLY A 14 8.80 -2.05 -2.74
C GLY A 14 8.45 -1.30 -1.47
N VAL A 15 8.56 0.01 -1.56
CA VAL A 15 8.26 0.95 -0.50
C VAL A 15 7.18 1.92 -0.96
N LEU A 16 6.14 2.07 -0.17
CA LEU A 16 5.04 3.03 -0.34
C LEU A 16 5.17 4.13 0.72
N TRP A 17 5.08 5.39 0.33
CA TRP A 17 5.08 6.51 1.26
C TRP A 17 4.22 7.67 0.75
N ARG A 18 3.94 8.61 1.65
CA ARG A 18 3.24 9.86 1.37
C ARG A 18 4.07 11.04 1.88
N ASP A 19 4.19 12.08 1.08
CA ASP A 19 4.71 13.39 1.49
C ASP A 19 3.83 14.54 0.95
N GLU A 20 4.34 15.77 0.99
CA GLU A 20 3.61 16.97 0.58
C GLU A 20 3.22 16.98 -0.90
N ASN A 21 3.93 16.21 -1.74
CA ASN A 21 3.70 16.11 -3.18
C ASN A 21 2.77 14.95 -3.56
N GLY A 22 2.28 14.19 -2.57
CA GLY A 22 1.34 13.09 -2.76
C GLY A 22 1.91 11.75 -2.35
N TYR A 23 1.52 10.71 -3.09
CA TYR A 23 1.82 9.31 -2.84
C TYR A 23 2.87 8.80 -3.80
N HIS A 24 3.78 8.01 -3.26
CA HIS A 24 4.94 7.53 -3.98
C HIS A 24 5.11 6.04 -3.71
N PHE A 25 5.38 5.29 -4.76
CA PHE A 25 5.71 3.88 -4.67
C PHE A 25 6.99 3.61 -5.47
N GLU A 26 7.93 2.91 -4.85
CA GLU A 26 9.17 2.49 -5.50
C GLU A 26 9.38 0.99 -5.32
N TYR A 27 9.58 0.29 -6.43
CA TYR A 27 9.89 -1.13 -6.46
C TYR A 27 11.33 -1.41 -5.98
N GLU A 28 11.51 -2.55 -5.32
CA GLU A 28 12.84 -3.12 -5.07
C GLU A 28 13.41 -3.74 -6.35
N ASP A 29 14.72 -3.59 -6.58
CA ASP A 29 15.38 -4.13 -7.78
C ASP A 29 15.28 -5.66 -7.86
N ASP A 30 15.38 -6.35 -6.72
CA ASP A 30 15.18 -7.79 -6.59
C ASP A 30 13.76 -8.22 -6.97
N PHE A 31 12.76 -7.36 -6.76
CA PHE A 31 11.39 -7.66 -7.16
C PHE A 31 11.18 -7.48 -8.66
N ILE A 32 11.72 -6.40 -9.23
CA ILE A 32 11.64 -6.12 -10.67
C ILE A 32 12.27 -7.28 -11.46
N SER A 33 13.48 -7.69 -11.07
CA SER A 33 14.26 -8.74 -11.73
C SER A 33 13.69 -10.16 -11.56
N ASN A 34 12.82 -10.38 -10.57
CA ASN A 34 12.21 -11.68 -10.34
C ASN A 34 11.05 -11.96 -11.30
N GLU A 35 11.31 -12.79 -12.32
CA GLU A 35 10.34 -13.22 -13.32
C GLU A 35 9.13 -14.00 -12.76
N ASN A 36 9.22 -14.55 -11.54
CA ASN A 36 8.14 -15.29 -10.89
C ASN A 36 7.13 -14.39 -10.15
N THR A 37 7.29 -13.07 -10.24
CA THR A 37 6.42 -12.10 -9.57
C THR A 37 5.76 -11.17 -10.58
N PHE A 38 4.52 -10.80 -10.31
CA PHE A 38 3.75 -9.89 -11.15
C PHE A 38 3.85 -8.45 -10.64
N PRO A 39 3.59 -7.44 -11.49
CA PRO A 39 3.40 -6.07 -11.04
C PRO A 39 2.32 -5.99 -9.95
N ILE A 40 2.50 -5.06 -9.02
CA ILE A 40 1.59 -4.85 -7.87
C ILE A 40 0.25 -4.26 -8.33
N SER A 41 0.25 -3.53 -9.43
CA SER A 41 -0.93 -3.00 -10.09
C SER A 41 -0.69 -2.95 -11.60
N VAL A 42 -1.77 -3.03 -12.38
CA VAL A 42 -1.73 -2.84 -13.84
C VAL A 42 -1.18 -1.45 -14.19
N ASN A 43 -1.47 -0.46 -13.35
CA ASN A 43 -1.00 0.93 -13.51
C ASN A 43 0.39 1.18 -12.89
N MET A 44 1.05 0.14 -12.36
CA MET A 44 2.39 0.23 -11.79
C MET A 44 3.27 -0.89 -12.36
N PRO A 45 3.61 -0.86 -13.67
CA PRO A 45 4.39 -1.92 -14.29
C PRO A 45 5.82 -1.95 -13.73
N LYS A 46 6.43 -3.14 -13.68
CA LYS A 46 7.82 -3.32 -13.21
C LYS A 46 8.88 -2.59 -14.06
N SER A 47 8.55 -2.21 -15.30
CA SER A 47 9.41 -1.37 -16.15
C SER A 47 9.59 0.04 -15.60
N GLN A 48 8.70 0.48 -14.72
CA GLN A 48 8.76 1.76 -14.05
C GLN A 48 9.09 1.53 -12.58
N LYS A 49 10.34 1.78 -12.19
CA LYS A 49 10.81 1.57 -10.81
C LYS A 49 10.05 2.42 -9.80
N ARG A 50 9.77 3.68 -10.12
CA ARG A 50 9.07 4.63 -9.25
C ARG A 50 7.83 5.19 -9.91
N VAL A 51 6.73 5.21 -9.16
CA VAL A 51 5.44 5.76 -9.57
C VAL A 51 5.01 6.79 -8.54
N ASP A 52 4.61 7.97 -9.01
CA ASP A 52 4.14 9.08 -8.18
C ASP A 52 2.67 9.40 -8.55
N SER A 53 1.88 9.83 -7.58
CA SER A 53 0.46 10.14 -7.77
C SER A 53 -0.05 11.11 -6.69
N GLU A 54 -0.89 12.07 -7.07
CA GLU A 54 -1.53 12.97 -6.10
C GLU A 54 -2.54 12.25 -5.19
N LYS A 55 -3.04 11.10 -5.65
CA LYS A 55 -4.03 10.27 -4.93
C LYS A 55 -3.46 8.90 -4.58
N LEU A 56 -4.00 8.27 -3.54
CA LEU A 56 -3.64 6.91 -3.18
C LEU A 56 -3.91 5.97 -4.37
N PHE A 57 -2.96 5.12 -4.72
CA PHE A 57 -3.10 4.22 -5.86
C PHE A 57 -4.28 3.27 -5.69
N SER A 58 -5.01 3.02 -6.77
CA SER A 58 -6.27 2.27 -6.73
C SER A 58 -6.13 0.87 -6.13
N ASN A 59 -5.01 0.19 -6.34
CA ASN A 59 -4.75 -1.12 -5.75
C ASN A 59 -4.68 -1.09 -4.21
N PHE A 60 -4.16 0.00 -3.62
CA PHE A 60 -4.13 0.18 -2.17
C PHE A 60 -5.46 0.71 -1.65
N GLN A 61 -6.18 1.53 -2.42
CA GLN A 61 -7.55 1.95 -2.08
C GLN A 61 -8.50 0.75 -1.98
N SER A 62 -8.38 -0.24 -2.88
CA SER A 62 -9.17 -1.47 -2.84
C SER A 62 -8.91 -2.34 -1.60
N MET A 63 -7.88 -2.06 -0.81
CA MET A 63 -7.61 -2.75 0.46
C MET A 63 -8.39 -2.12 1.63
N LEU A 64 -8.90 -0.90 1.46
CA LEU A 64 -9.62 -0.18 2.51
C LEU A 64 -11.05 -0.71 2.63
N SER A 65 -11.56 -0.75 3.87
CA SER A 65 -12.97 -0.99 4.09
C SER A 65 -13.81 0.19 3.61
N GLU A 66 -15.03 -0.09 3.14
CA GLU A 66 -15.99 0.89 2.63
C GLU A 66 -17.28 0.93 3.47
N GLY A 67 -18.06 2.01 3.32
CA GLY A 67 -19.38 2.17 3.97
C GLY A 67 -19.34 2.02 5.49
N TYR A 68 -20.30 1.28 6.05
CA TYR A 68 -20.44 1.10 7.50
C TYR A 68 -19.21 0.46 8.17
N ASN A 69 -18.52 -0.46 7.48
CA ASN A 69 -17.31 -1.08 8.03
C ASN A 69 -16.17 -0.06 8.15
N ARG A 70 -16.06 0.86 7.19
CA ARG A 70 -15.11 1.97 7.24
C ARG A 70 -15.39 2.87 8.44
N GLU A 71 -16.64 3.28 8.61
CA GLU A 71 -17.07 4.14 9.72
C GLU A 71 -16.74 3.51 11.07
N LEU A 72 -17.01 2.21 11.22
CA LEU A 72 -16.73 1.48 12.46
C LEU A 72 -15.23 1.42 12.76
N GLN A 73 -14.39 1.12 11.76
CA GLN A 73 -12.93 1.09 11.90
C GLN A 73 -12.36 2.47 12.22
N CYS A 74 -12.79 3.50 11.49
CA CYS A 74 -12.36 4.88 11.70
C CYS A 74 -12.70 5.34 13.12
N LYS A 75 -13.92 5.08 13.58
CA LYS A 75 -14.34 5.39 14.96
C LYS A 75 -13.53 4.62 16.01
N ALA A 76 -13.28 3.34 15.80
CA ALA A 76 -12.51 2.51 16.73
C ALA A 76 -11.04 2.94 16.84
N LEU A 77 -10.46 3.41 15.74
CA LEU A 77 -9.05 3.82 15.65
C LEU A 77 -8.84 5.33 15.86
N GLY A 78 -9.91 6.12 15.96
CA GLY A 78 -9.83 7.58 16.06
C GLY A 78 -9.32 8.26 14.78
N ILE A 79 -9.56 7.64 13.62
CA ILE A 79 -9.13 8.13 12.31
C ILE A 79 -10.28 8.92 11.66
N ASP A 80 -9.97 10.00 10.95
CA ASP A 80 -10.96 10.72 10.16
C ASP A 80 -11.44 9.85 8.98
N LEU A 81 -12.75 9.84 8.71
CA LEU A 81 -13.32 9.01 7.65
C LEU A 81 -12.71 9.31 6.27
N SER A 82 -12.19 10.52 6.04
CA SER A 82 -11.54 10.93 4.80
C SER A 82 -10.04 10.59 4.73
N ASP A 83 -9.41 10.17 5.84
CA ASP A 83 -7.97 9.88 5.89
C ASP A 83 -7.66 8.44 5.48
N ASP A 84 -7.73 8.19 4.17
CA ASP A 84 -7.36 6.92 3.53
C ASP A 84 -5.97 6.43 3.94
N TRP A 85 -5.00 7.33 4.10
CA TRP A 85 -3.63 6.96 4.41
C TRP A 85 -3.53 6.39 5.81
N SER A 86 -4.06 7.10 6.80
CA SER A 86 -4.09 6.60 8.18
C SER A 86 -4.85 5.28 8.25
N LEU A 87 -6.02 5.18 7.59
CA LEU A 87 -6.77 3.93 7.58
C LEU A 87 -5.95 2.77 6.99
N LEU A 88 -5.27 2.97 5.86
CA LEU A 88 -4.38 1.98 5.24
C LEU A 88 -3.29 1.51 6.23
N MET A 89 -2.66 2.47 6.89
CA MET A 89 -1.57 2.23 7.83
C MET A 89 -1.96 1.40 9.05
N TYR A 90 -3.15 1.63 9.59
CA TYR A 90 -3.61 0.94 10.80
C TYR A 90 -4.30 -0.40 10.52
N THR A 91 -4.85 -0.60 9.32
CA THR A 91 -5.67 -1.78 9.01
C THR A 91 -4.95 -2.82 8.14
N CYS A 92 -3.99 -2.42 7.31
CA CYS A 92 -3.37 -3.34 6.34
C CYS A 92 -2.09 -4.05 6.85
N GLU A 93 -1.80 -3.97 8.16
CA GLU A 93 -0.64 -4.61 8.78
C GLU A 93 -0.76 -6.13 8.98
N LYS A 94 -1.98 -6.68 9.00
CA LYS A 94 -2.23 -8.09 9.28
C LYS A 94 -3.10 -8.70 8.18
N ASP A 95 -2.55 -9.72 7.51
CA ASP A 95 -3.19 -10.61 6.51
C ASP A 95 -4.43 -10.01 5.83
N THR A 96 -4.19 -9.01 4.99
CA THR A 96 -5.21 -8.49 4.08
C THR A 96 -5.54 -9.54 3.03
N ILE A 97 -6.82 -9.63 2.67
CA ILE A 97 -7.28 -10.50 1.59
C ILE A 97 -6.58 -10.08 0.30
N GLY A 98 -5.77 -10.98 -0.27
CA GLY A 98 -5.03 -10.74 -1.51
C GLY A 98 -3.56 -11.13 -1.39
N ALA A 99 -2.77 -10.72 -2.40
CA ALA A 99 -1.35 -11.02 -2.49
C ALA A 99 -0.46 -9.90 -1.93
N ILE A 100 -1.02 -8.87 -1.28
CA ILE A 100 -0.28 -7.69 -0.83
C ILE A 100 -0.47 -7.52 0.67
N THR A 101 0.61 -7.29 1.39
CA THR A 101 0.63 -6.92 2.81
C THR A 101 1.46 -5.66 2.98
N LEU A 102 1.04 -4.74 3.84
CA LEU A 102 1.77 -3.51 4.13
C LEU A 102 2.34 -3.59 5.54
N LYS A 103 3.64 -3.32 5.71
CA LYS A 103 4.26 -3.25 7.03
C LYS A 103 4.86 -1.89 7.27
N ARG A 104 4.63 -1.30 8.45
CA ARG A 104 5.34 -0.09 8.86
C ARG A 104 6.84 -0.37 8.87
N MET A 105 7.60 0.58 8.35
CA MET A 105 9.05 0.61 8.49
C MET A 105 9.34 1.51 9.68
N GLU A 106 9.85 0.92 10.77
CA GLU A 106 10.48 1.68 11.85
C GLU A 106 11.82 2.20 11.31
N GLU A 107 12.05 3.51 11.43
CA GLU A 107 13.38 4.12 11.19
C GLU A 107 14.34 3.77 12.31
#